data_AF-A0A9N7MJ56-F1
#
_entry.id   AF-A0A9N7MJ56-F1
#
_cell.length_a   1.000
_cell.length_b   1.000
_cell.length_c   1.000
_cell.angle_alpha   90.00
_cell.angle_beta   90.00
_cell.angle_gamma   90.00
#
_symmetry.space_group_name_H-M   'P 1'
#
loop_
_entity.id
_entity.type
_entity.pdbx_description
1 polymer ?
#
loop_
_entity_poly.entity_id
_entity_poly.type
_entity_poly.pdbx_seq_one_letter_code
_entity_poly.pdbx_strand_id
1 'polypeptide(L)'
;MLSVHCFSANEDFGYDLLELDREVNYTLCSNPRSTQYLCTMQWVNKTADVTLRAFEAYRDDRCYRTNLCFYAALRDGIYFTGNYPPSGLTLYSRWP
;
A
#
# COMPACT_ATOMS: atom_id res chain seq x y z
N MET A 1 -7.40 -14.92 1.55
CA MET A 1 -6.80 -14.00 2.54
C MET A 1 -5.51 -13.46 1.96
N LEU A 2 -5.29 -12.16 2.11
CA LEU A 2 -4.09 -11.45 1.71
C LEU A 2 -3.30 -11.10 2.97
N SER A 3 -2.02 -11.47 3.01
CA SER A 3 -1.07 -10.99 4.00
C SER A 3 -0.48 -9.67 3.52
N VAL A 4 -0.49 -8.65 4.37
CA VAL A 4 0.12 -7.36 4.14
C VAL A 4 1.14 -7.12 5.24
N HIS A 5 2.38 -6.84 4.85
CA HIS A 5 3.46 -6.47 5.76
C HIS A 5 4.03 -5.15 5.30
N CYS A 6 4.04 -4.14 6.18
CA CYS A 6 4.54 -2.83 5.80
C CYS A 6 5.57 -2.31 6.79
N PHE A 7 6.51 -1.52 6.29
CA PHE A 7 7.63 -1.00 7.07
C PHE A 7 8.15 0.33 6.48
N SER A 8 8.72 1.16 7.34
CA SER A 8 9.38 2.42 7.00
C SER A 8 10.69 2.53 7.75
N ALA A 9 11.81 2.50 7.03
CA ALA A 9 13.15 2.51 7.61
C ALA A 9 13.32 1.45 8.71
N ASN A 10 13.35 1.87 9.99
CA ASN A 10 13.52 1.00 11.15
C ASN A 10 12.20 0.67 11.87
N GLU A 11 11.07 1.20 11.37
CA GLU A 11 9.74 0.95 11.92
C GLU A 11 9.04 -0.15 11.12
N ASP A 12 8.76 -1.27 11.78
CA ASP A 12 7.96 -2.37 11.24
C ASP A 12 6.54 -2.26 11.82
N PHE A 13 5.53 -2.23 10.95
CA PHE A 13 4.12 -2.10 11.33
C PHE A 13 3.45 -3.45 11.54
N GLY A 14 4.17 -4.56 11.36
CA GLY A 14 3.68 -5.91 11.54
C GLY A 14 2.92 -6.44 10.32
N TYR A 15 2.32 -7.62 10.52
CA TYR A 15 1.60 -8.36 9.50
C TYR A 15 0.09 -8.29 9.75
N ASP A 16 -0.65 -7.89 8.72
CA ASP A 16 -2.10 -7.88 8.71
C ASP A 16 -2.64 -8.93 7.74
N LEU A 17 -3.66 -9.67 8.18
CA LEU A 17 -4.37 -10.64 7.35
C LEU A 17 -5.73 -10.05 6.94
N LEU A 18 -5.85 -9.71 5.66
CA LEU A 18 -7.05 -9.16 5.08
C LEU A 18 -7.92 -10.26 4.46
N GLU A 19 -9.18 -10.30 4.88
CA GLU A 19 -10.25 -11.00 4.18
C GLU A 19 -10.80 -10.14 3.04
N LEU A 20 -11.72 -10.71 2.24
CA LEU A 20 -12.44 -9.94 1.23
C LEU A 20 -13.17 -8.77 1.90
N ASP A 21 -13.17 -7.61 1.25
CA ASP A 21 -13.84 -6.37 1.68
C ASP A 21 -13.36 -5.83 3.05
N ARG A 22 -12.14 -6.20 3.47
CA ARG A 22 -11.47 -5.62 4.64
C ARG A 22 -10.40 -4.61 4.22
N GLU A 23 -10.24 -3.60 5.05
CA GLU A 23 -9.25 -2.53 4.91
C GLU A 23 -8.39 -2.47 6.16
N VAL A 24 -7.12 -2.16 5.97
CA VAL A 24 -6.19 -1.79 7.04
C VAL A 24 -5.71 -0.37 6.76
N ASN A 25 -5.59 0.43 7.82
CA ASN A 25 -5.15 1.80 7.74
C ASN A 25 -3.87 1.97 8.56
N TYR A 26 -2.84 2.52 7.92
CA TYR A 26 -1.59 2.87 8.58
C TYR A 26 -1.45 4.38 8.61
N THR A 27 -1.28 4.93 9.81
CA THR A 27 -0.98 6.36 9.97
C THR A 27 0.53 6.52 10.12
N LEU A 28 1.12 7.31 9.24
CA LEU A 28 2.56 7.56 9.20
C LEU A 28 2.86 8.99 9.66
N CYS A 29 3.79 9.12 10.59
CA CYS A 29 4.41 10.41 10.89
C CYS A 29 5.51 10.68 9.85
N SER A 30 5.18 11.35 8.75
CA SER A 30 6.14 11.56 7.66
C SER A 30 7.09 12.73 7.93
N ASN A 31 8.40 12.48 7.88
CA ASN A 31 9.38 13.51 7.59
C ASN A 31 9.40 13.77 6.08
N PRO A 32 9.15 15.02 5.63
CA PRO A 32 9.00 15.36 4.22
C PRO A 32 10.23 15.06 3.34
N ARG A 33 11.40 14.77 3.93
CA ARG A 33 12.64 14.53 3.17
C ARG A 33 13.12 13.08 3.16
N SER A 34 12.60 12.21 4.01
CA SER A 34 13.21 10.88 4.21
C SER A 34 12.23 9.75 4.42
N THR A 35 10.94 10.02 4.68
CA THR A 35 9.99 8.93 4.93
C THR A 35 9.70 8.18 3.64
N GLN A 36 9.94 6.87 3.70
CA GLN A 36 9.59 5.90 2.67
C GLN A 36 8.82 4.76 3.34
N TYR A 37 7.65 4.45 2.81
CA TYR A 37 6.81 3.35 3.24
C TYR A 37 6.78 2.26 2.17
N LEU A 38 7.18 1.06 2.56
CA LEU A 38 7.18 -0.13 1.73
C LEU A 38 6.12 -1.09 2.26
N CYS A 39 5.39 -1.74 1.36
CA CYS A 39 4.41 -2.76 1.70
C CYS A 39 4.60 -3.98 0.81
N THR A 40 4.73 -5.13 1.44
CA THR A 40 4.75 -6.44 0.82
C THR A 40 3.38 -7.09 0.95
N MET A 41 2.81 -7.53 -0.17
CA MET A 41 1.50 -8.15 -0.26
C MET A 41 1.63 -9.56 -0.81
N GLN A 42 1.04 -10.53 -0.13
CA GLN A 42 1.11 -11.94 -0.52
C GLN A 42 -0.22 -12.64 -0.25
N TRP A 43 -0.77 -13.33 -1.24
CA TRP A 43 -1.90 -14.23 -1.00
C TRP A 43 -1.43 -15.43 -0.18
N VAL A 44 -2.11 -15.77 0.92
CA VAL A 44 -1.68 -16.82 1.87
C VAL A 44 -1.41 -18.18 1.19
N ASN A 45 -2.11 -18.48 0.09
CA ASN A 45 -1.94 -19.73 -0.67
C ASN A 45 -1.06 -19.59 -1.92
N LYS A 46 -0.27 -18.51 -2.02
CA LYS A 46 0.64 -18.24 -3.14
C LYS A 46 2.04 -18.01 -2.60
N THR A 47 3.03 -18.47 -3.35
CA THR A 47 4.45 -18.32 -3.01
C THR A 47 5.03 -16.99 -3.44
N ALA A 48 4.39 -16.31 -4.41
CA ALA A 48 4.87 -15.04 -4.93
C ALA A 48 4.23 -13.87 -4.16
N ASP A 49 5.08 -12.93 -3.75
CA ASP A 49 4.74 -11.68 -3.12
C ASP A 49 4.95 -10.50 -4.08
N VAL A 50 4.32 -9.36 -3.77
CA VAL A 50 4.58 -8.09 -4.44
C VAL A 50 4.96 -7.07 -3.39
N THR A 51 6.17 -6.54 -3.50
CA THR A 51 6.60 -5.42 -2.68
C THR A 51 6.46 -4.13 -3.47
N LEU A 52 5.65 -3.21 -2.92
CA LEU A 52 5.43 -1.89 -3.50
C LEU A 52 5.96 -0.79 -2.58
N ARG A 53 6.33 0.33 -3.20
CA ARG A 53 6.57 1.59 -2.52
C ARG A 53 5.24 2.30 -2.37
N ALA A 54 4.66 2.17 -1.17
CA ALA A 54 3.35 2.69 -0.85
C ALA A 54 3.36 4.22 -0.70
N PHE A 55 4.47 4.78 -0.24
CA PHE A 55 4.66 6.23 -0.14
C PHE A 55 6.15 6.61 -0.08
N GLU A 56 6.53 7.71 -0.71
CA GLU A 56 7.84 8.36 -0.54
C GLU A 56 7.70 9.89 -0.52
N ALA A 57 8.08 10.50 0.60
CA ALA A 57 7.79 11.90 0.88
C ALA A 57 8.37 12.90 -0.15
N TYR A 58 9.50 12.58 -0.79
CA TYR A 58 10.14 13.46 -1.77
C TYR A 58 9.71 13.20 -3.22
N ARG A 59 9.05 12.06 -3.50
CA ARG A 59 8.73 11.63 -4.86
C ARG A 59 7.23 11.51 -5.14
N ASP A 60 6.43 11.25 -4.12
CA ASP A 60 4.99 11.06 -4.28
C ASP A 60 4.23 12.37 -4.08
N ASP A 61 3.98 13.06 -5.19
CA ASP A 61 2.96 14.12 -5.27
C ASP A 61 1.53 13.53 -5.28
N ARG A 62 1.41 12.24 -5.64
CA ARG A 62 0.16 11.50 -5.84
C ARG A 62 -0.75 11.44 -4.61
N CYS A 63 -0.16 11.40 -3.42
CA CYS A 63 -0.90 11.36 -2.16
C CYS A 63 -0.88 12.71 -1.41
N TYR A 64 -0.09 13.69 -1.88
CA TYR A 64 0.14 14.94 -1.17
C TYR A 64 -1.12 15.80 -1.06
N ARG A 65 -1.98 15.80 -2.09
CA ARG A 65 -3.20 16.65 -2.11
C ARG A 65 -4.25 16.23 -1.08
N THR A 66 -4.32 14.94 -0.77
CA THR A 66 -5.33 14.36 0.13
C THR A 66 -4.72 13.86 1.44
N ASN A 67 -3.38 13.83 1.54
CA ASN A 67 -2.63 13.14 2.57
C ASN A 67 -2.98 11.65 2.70
N LEU A 68 -3.47 11.02 1.61
CA LEU A 68 -3.94 9.63 1.59
C LEU A 68 -3.46 8.90 0.34
N CYS A 69 -2.94 7.69 0.54
CA CYS A 69 -2.61 6.74 -0.52
C CYS A 69 -3.52 5.51 -0.39
N PHE A 70 -4.41 5.27 -1.35
CA PHE A 70 -5.26 4.08 -1.34
C PHE A 70 -4.73 3.02 -2.30
N TYR A 71 -4.57 1.81 -1.78
CA TYR A 71 -4.23 0.62 -2.56
C TYR A 71 -5.35 -0.42 -2.43
N ALA A 72 -5.76 -1.00 -3.56
CA ALA A 72 -6.77 -2.04 -3.61
C ALA A 72 -6.20 -3.31 -4.25
N ALA A 73 -6.26 -4.42 -3.52
CA ALA A 73 -5.89 -5.73 -4.03
C ALA A 73 -7.09 -6.39 -4.71
N LEU A 74 -7.07 -6.46 -6.05
CA LEU A 74 -8.10 -7.10 -6.87
C LEU A 74 -7.58 -8.42 -7.44
N ARG A 75 -8.39 -9.16 -8.19
CA ARG A 75 -8.03 -10.51 -8.67
C ARG A 75 -6.84 -10.54 -9.63
N ASP A 76 -6.65 -9.48 -10.41
CA ASP A 76 -5.67 -9.36 -11.49
C ASP A 76 -4.45 -8.51 -11.13
N GLY A 77 -4.54 -7.74 -10.04
CA GLY A 77 -3.42 -6.96 -9.57
C GLY A 77 -3.76 -6.04 -8.41
N ILE A 78 -2.84 -5.12 -8.17
CA ILE A 78 -2.91 -4.07 -7.17
C ILE A 78 -3.19 -2.76 -7.89
N TYR A 79 -4.19 -2.05 -7.41
CA TYR A 79 -4.65 -0.78 -7.94
C TYR A 79 -4.36 0.35 -6.96
N PHE A 80 -4.21 1.57 -7.47
CA PHE A 80 -3.86 2.76 -6.69
C PHE A 80 -4.75 3.94 -7.03
N THR A 81 -5.09 4.74 -6.01
CA THR A 81 -5.62 6.10 -6.14
C THR A 81 -5.14 6.99 -4.99
N GLY A 82 -4.92 8.27 -5.29
CA GLY A 82 -4.65 9.32 -4.29
C GLY A 82 -5.90 10.08 -3.86
N ASN A 83 -7.10 9.66 -4.29
CA ASN A 83 -8.35 10.38 -4.01
C ASN A 83 -9.09 9.82 -2.79
N TYR A 84 -9.80 10.70 -2.07
CA TYR A 84 -10.77 10.33 -1.04
C TYR A 84 -12.11 11.03 -1.27
N PRO A 85 -13.26 10.30 -1.30
CA PRO A 85 -13.37 8.84 -1.26
C PRO A 85 -12.67 8.16 -2.45
N PRO A 86 -12.27 6.87 -2.32
CA PRO A 86 -11.52 6.18 -3.36
C PRO A 86 -12.28 6.17 -4.69
N SER A 87 -11.66 6.76 -5.71
CA SER A 87 -12.23 6.86 -7.06
C SER A 87 -11.11 6.89 -8.10
N GLY A 88 -11.42 6.46 -9.33
CA GLY A 88 -10.45 6.43 -10.43
C GLY A 88 -9.25 5.53 -10.17
N LEU A 89 -9.47 4.35 -9.57
CA LEU A 89 -8.42 3.35 -9.34
C LEU A 89 -7.71 3.01 -10.66
N THR A 90 -6.38 3.08 -10.64
CA THR A 90 -5.52 2.71 -11.77
C THR A 90 -4.68 1.49 -11.42
N LEU A 91 -4.48 0.59 -12.39
CA LEU A 91 -3.62 -0.58 -12.19
C LEU A 91 -2.18 -0.11 -11.89
N TYR A 92 -1.68 -0.45 -10.71
CA TYR A 92 -0.33 -0.11 -10.26
C TYR A 92 0.65 -1.25 -10.57
N SER A 93 0.27 -2.49 -10.27
CA SER A 93 1.06 -3.68 -10.55
C SER A 93 0.13 -4.88 -10.79
N ARG A 94 0.54 -5.80 -11.66
CA ARG A 94 -0.12 -7.11 -11.75
C ARG A 94 0.37 -8.03 -10.64
N TRP A 95 -0.43 -9.04 -10.32
CA TRP A 95 0.09 -10.16 -9.54
C TRP A 95 1.16 -10.92 -10.34
N PRO A 96 2.15 -11.52 -9.66
CA PRO A 96 3.15 -12.38 -10.28
C PRO A 96 2.52 -13.64 -10.88
#